data_AF-A0A4V3X902-F1
#
_entry.id   AF-A0A4V3X902-F1
#
_cell.length_a   1.000
_cell.length_b   1.000
_cell.length_c   1.000
_cell.angle_alpha   90.00
_cell.angle_beta   90.00
_cell.angle_gamma   90.00
#
_symmetry.space_group_name_H-M   'P 1'
#
loop_
_entity.id
_entity.type
_entity.pdbx_description
1 polymer ?
#
loop_
_entity_poly.entity_id
_entity_poly.type
_entity_poly.pdbx_seq_one_letter_code
_entity_poly.pdbx_strand_id
1 'polypeptide(L)' 'MSTDKVECSFCSSDQVEKISSFGTAQLVRQYYCQNCQSVFEYIRWQKEVNTK' A
#
# COMPACT_ATOMS: atom_id res chain seq x y z
N MET A 1 12.99 -12.27 3.38
CA MET A 1 12.02 -11.56 2.53
C MET A 1 10.96 -10.92 3.41
N SER A 2 10.99 -9.60 3.59
CA SER A 2 9.91 -8.89 4.30
C SER A 2 8.77 -8.66 3.33
N THR A 3 7.81 -9.60 3.29
CA THR A 3 6.54 -9.38 2.62
C THR A 3 5.71 -8.46 3.51
N ASP A 4 5.84 -7.15 3.33
CA ASP A 4 4.86 -6.18 3.83
C ASP A 4 3.50 -6.61 3.29
N LYS A 5 2.71 -7.31 4.13
CA LYS A 5 1.35 -7.72 3.80
C LYS A 5 0.51 -6.46 3.81
N VAL A 6 0.25 -5.92 2.62
CA VAL A 6 -0.67 -4.80 2.44
C VAL A 6 -2.07 -5.39 2.51
N GLU A 7 -2.93 -4.81 3.35
CA GLU A 7 -4.33 -5.17 3.48
C GLU A 7 -5.20 -4.04 2.95
N CYS A 8 -6.36 -4.37 2.40
CA CYS A 8 -7.31 -3.39 1.90
C CYS A 8 -7.89 -2.55 3.05
N SER A 9 -7.77 -1.23 2.97
CA SER A 9 -8.33 -0.31 3.99
C SER A 9 -9.86 -0.34 4.11
N PHE A 10 -10.56 -0.96 3.17
CA PHE A 10 -12.03 -1.00 3.14
C PHE A 10 -12.61 -2.31 3.66
N CYS A 11 -12.02 -3.44 3.27
CA CYS A 11 -12.55 -4.77 3.59
C CYS A 11 -11.55 -5.67 4.33
N SER A 12 -10.35 -5.15 4.66
CA SER A 12 -9.27 -5.88 5.33
C SER A 12 -8.84 -7.17 4.61
N SER A 13 -9.13 -7.29 3.31
CA SER A 13 -8.68 -8.43 2.51
C SER A 13 -7.20 -8.30 2.16
N ASP A 14 -6.52 -9.44 2.08
CA ASP A 14 -5.13 -9.57 1.62
C ASP A 14 -5.02 -9.72 0.10
N GLN A 15 -6.16 -9.85 -0.60
CA GLN A 15 -6.24 -9.95 -2.07
C GLN A 15 -6.09 -8.56 -2.71
N VAL A 16 -4.91 -7.96 -2.54
CA VAL A 16 -4.58 -6.63 -3.07
C VAL A 16 -3.40 -6.72 -4.03
N GLU A 17 -3.53 -6.05 -5.17
CA GLU A 17 -2.51 -5.98 -6.20
C GLU A 17 -1.98 -4.55 -6.33
N LYS A 18 -0.66 -4.41 -6.46
CA LYS A 18 -0.04 -3.10 -6.65
C LYS A 18 -0.16 -2.67 -8.10
N ILE A 19 -0.96 -1.64 -8.36
CA ILE A 19 -1.19 -1.13 -9.72
C ILE A 19 -0.28 0.05 -10.07
N SER A 20 0.18 0.83 -9.09
CA SER A 20 1.10 1.94 -9.33
C SER A 20 2.05 2.14 -8.17
N SER A 21 3.29 2.53 -8.50
CA SER A 21 4.29 2.92 -7.52
C SER A 21 4.17 4.38 -7.08
N PHE A 22 3.32 5.17 -7.75
CA PHE A 22 3.09 6.58 -7.50
C PHE A 22 1.58 6.86 -7.61
N GLY A 23 0.98 7.46 -6.58
CA GLY A 23 -0.42 7.89 -6.59
C GLY A 23 -0.55 9.41 -6.65
N THR A 24 -1.54 9.94 -5.94
CA THR A 24 -1.80 11.39 -5.86
C THR A 24 -0.63 12.15 -5.22
N ALA A 25 0.11 11.49 -4.33
CA ALA A 25 1.34 12.00 -3.73
C ALA A 25 2.55 11.13 -4.10
N GLN A 26 3.74 11.74 -4.14
CA GLN A 26 4.99 11.05 -4.49
C GLN A 26 5.38 9.94 -3.50
N LEU A 27 4.86 10.02 -2.27
CA LEU A 27 5.14 9.08 -1.19
C LEU A 27 4.07 7.99 -1.06
N VAL A 28 3.04 7.95 -1.91
CA VAL A 28 2.03 6.90 -1.85
C VAL A 28 2.21 5.89 -2.99
N ARG A 29 1.78 4.65 -2.71
CA ARG A 29 1.63 3.59 -3.71
C ARG A 29 0.15 3.29 -3.84
N GLN A 30 -0.32 2.98 -5.05
CA GLN A 30 -1.71 2.60 -5.27
C GLN A 30 -1.85 1.09 -5.36
N TYR A 31 -2.87 0.59 -4.68
CA TYR A 31 -3.26 -0.81 -4.67
C TYR A 31 -4.72 -0.94 -5.10
N TYR A 32 -5.02 -2.04 -5.78
CA TYR A 32 -6.35 -2.45 -6.16
C TYR A 32 -6.73 -3.70 -5.39
N CYS A 33 -7.85 -3.66 -4.67
CA CYS A 33 -8.38 -4.83 -3.99
C CYS A 33 -9.24 -5.64 -4.95
N GLN A 34 -8.93 -6.92 -5.14
CA GLN A 34 -9.71 -7.81 -5.99
C GLN A 34 -11.03 -8.25 -5.33
N ASN A 35 -11.11 -8.19 -4.00
CA ASN A 35 -12.30 -8.63 -3.25
C ASN A 35 -13.43 -7.59 -3.29
N CYS A 36 -13.13 -6.33 -2.93
CA CYS A 36 -14.12 -5.24 -2.93
C CYS A 36 -14.00 -4.32 -4.16
N GLN A 37 -13.14 -4.67 -5.12
CA GLN A 37 -12.94 -3.95 -6.38
C GLN A 37 -12.65 -2.46 -6.22
N SER A 38 -12.02 -2.08 -5.11
CA SER A 38 -11.75 -0.69 -4.74
C SER A 38 -10.26 -0.38 -4.80
N VAL A 39 -9.93 0.84 -5.24
CA VAL A 39 -8.55 1.37 -5.25
C VAL A 39 -8.27 2.11 -3.95
N PHE A 40 -7.12 1.87 -3.35
CA PHE A 40 -6.66 2.61 -2.17
C PHE A 40 -5.17 2.96 -2.27
N GLU A 41 -4.78 3.96 -1.49
CA GLU A 41 -3.40 4.43 -1.40
C GLU A 41 -2.74 3.96 -0.10
N TYR A 42 -1.50 3.51 -0.20
CA TYR A 42 -0.67 3.14 0.93
C TYR A 42 0.52 4.07 1.03
N ILE A 43 0.65 4.76 2.17
CA ILE A 43 1.73 5.70 2.42
C ILE A 43 3.03 4.92 2.63
N ARG A 44 4.06 5.26 1.86
CA ARG A 44 5.43 4.83 2.14
C ARG A 44 5.94 5.60 3.36
N TRP A 45 5.66 5.07 4.53
CA TRP A 45 6.40 5.47 5.72
C TRP A 45 7.83 4.94 5.54
N GLN A 46 8.74 5.79 5.05
CA GLN A 46 10.15 5.54 5.32
C GLN A 46 10.27 5.70 6.83
N LYS A 47 10.38 4.60 7.57
CA LYS A 47 10.93 4.67 8.91
C LYS A 47 12.30 5.32 8.73
N GLU A 48 12.40 6.59 9.09
CA GLU A 48 13.69 7.24 9.27
C GLU A 48 14.39 6.44 10.36
N VAL A 49 15.21 5.47 9.97
CA VAL A 49 16.15 4.84 10.89
C VAL A 49 17.21 5.90 11.13
N ASN A 50 16.92 6.79 12.07
CA ASN A 50 17.86 7.78 12.56
C ASN A 50 18.87 7.03 13.45
N THR A 51 19.87 6.42 12.81
CA THR A 51 21.06 5.96 13.51
C THR A 51 22.04 7.14 13.51
N LYS A 52 22.10 7.86 14.62
CA LYS A 52 23.20 8.76 14.94
C LYS A 52 23.75 8.42 16.31
#